data_AF-A0A7K2ZLU2-F1
#
_entry.id   AF-A0A7K2ZLU2-F1
#
_cell.length_a   1.000
_cell.length_b   1.000
_cell.length_c   1.000
_cell.angle_alpha   90.00
_cell.angle_beta   90.00
_cell.angle_gamma   90.00
#
_symmetry.space_group_name_H-M   'P 1'
#
loop_
_entity.id
_entity.type
_entity.pdbx_description
1 polymer ?
#
loop_
_entity_poly.entity_id
_entity_poly.type
_entity_poly.pdbx_seq_one_letter_code
_entity_poly.pdbx_strand_id
1 'polypeptide(L)'
;AVWRGPAFADFADEEFARTARDRLDEQRLTALEEQAEVRLELGEHALVADELGDLVALHPLRERLRAAQVRALYLAGRQAAALGSYAELREQLAENLGVDPGPGLEALHRSILGQDPRLTAAPSPATSAVRPATNIPAALTELIGRSGAMDQLRTLLAANRLVTLTGAGGVGKTRLALAMASEVVDRFPGGVRLAEFAVLDPTPVPAGRAGAAASPAGVHEVVGAVLGVR
;
A
#
# COMPACT_ATOMS: atom_id res chain seq x y z
N ALA A 1 -9.94 0.72 -4.75
CA ALA A 1 -9.49 1.27 -6.04
C ALA A 1 -10.53 2.26 -6.58
N VAL A 2 -10.12 3.40 -7.16
CA VAL A 2 -11.04 4.43 -7.70
C VAL A 2 -11.29 4.25 -9.21
N TRP A 3 -10.39 3.56 -9.90
CA TRP A 3 -10.57 3.15 -11.30
C TRP A 3 -11.56 2.00 -11.41
N ARG A 4 -12.53 2.11 -12.32
CA ARG A 4 -13.59 1.12 -12.55
C ARG A 4 -13.57 0.50 -13.96
N GLY A 5 -12.64 0.93 -14.81
CA GLY A 5 -12.57 0.53 -16.22
C GLY A 5 -11.73 1.52 -17.02
N PRO A 6 -11.70 1.40 -18.36
CA PRO A 6 -11.02 2.34 -19.25
C PRO A 6 -11.48 3.79 -19.03
N ALA A 7 -10.56 4.75 -19.15
CA ALA A 7 -10.92 6.16 -19.07
C ALA A 7 -11.91 6.53 -20.18
N PHE A 8 -12.95 7.30 -19.84
CA PHE A 8 -14.02 7.72 -20.74
C PHE A 8 -14.60 6.57 -21.60
N ALA A 9 -14.89 5.42 -20.99
CA ALA A 9 -15.41 4.25 -21.70
C ALA A 9 -16.64 4.56 -22.58
N ASP A 10 -17.54 5.43 -22.11
CA ASP A 10 -18.75 5.85 -22.85
C ASP A 10 -18.47 6.77 -24.05
N PHE A 11 -17.25 7.31 -24.15
CA PHE A 11 -16.80 8.24 -25.20
C PHE A 11 -15.53 7.71 -25.88
N ALA A 12 -15.43 6.38 -26.02
CA ALA A 12 -14.21 5.74 -26.50
C ALA A 12 -13.86 6.10 -27.97
N ASP A 13 -14.82 6.51 -28.78
CA ASP A 13 -14.58 6.88 -30.18
C ASP A 13 -14.51 8.40 -30.39
N GLU A 14 -14.72 9.18 -29.33
CA GLU A 14 -14.83 10.62 -29.41
C GLU A 14 -13.46 11.31 -29.39
N GLU A 15 -13.21 12.15 -30.39
CA GLU A 15 -11.92 12.81 -30.58
C GLU A 15 -11.57 13.77 -29.43
N PHE A 16 -12.57 14.43 -28.85
CA PHE A 16 -12.36 15.35 -27.72
C PHE A 16 -11.85 14.63 -26.46
N ALA A 17 -12.16 13.34 -26.29
CA ALA A 17 -11.80 12.56 -25.12
C ALA A 17 -10.41 11.93 -25.26
N ARG A 18 -9.89 11.77 -26.48
CA ARG A 18 -8.65 11.03 -26.78
C ARG A 18 -7.47 11.47 -25.92
N THR A 19 -7.10 12.74 -25.97
CA THR A 19 -5.97 13.30 -25.19
C THR A 19 -6.15 13.12 -23.68
N ALA A 20 -7.38 13.27 -23.18
CA ALA A 20 -7.68 13.12 -21.76
C ALA A 20 -7.58 11.65 -21.31
N ARG A 21 -8.00 10.71 -22.17
CA ARG A 21 -7.89 9.27 -21.96
C ARG A 21 -6.43 8.84 -21.92
N ASP A 22 -5.66 9.19 -22.95
CA ASP A 22 -4.24 8.84 -23.02
C ASP A 22 -3.51 9.34 -21.78
N ARG A 23 -3.74 10.59 -21.36
CA ARG A 23 -3.15 11.13 -20.12
C ARG A 23 -3.53 10.35 -18.87
N LEU A 24 -4.79 9.94 -18.73
CA LEU A 24 -5.26 9.18 -17.56
C LEU A 24 -4.72 7.75 -17.57
N ASP A 25 -4.65 7.10 -18.72
CA ASP A 25 -4.07 5.77 -18.88
C ASP A 25 -2.57 5.79 -18.56
N GLU A 26 -1.84 6.80 -19.02
CA GLU A 26 -0.44 7.06 -18.66
C GLU A 26 -0.25 7.24 -17.14
N GLN A 27 -1.11 8.03 -16.49
CA GLN A 27 -1.09 8.22 -15.04
C GLN A 27 -1.40 6.94 -14.28
N ARG A 28 -2.34 6.13 -14.78
CA ARG A 28 -2.67 4.83 -14.21
C ARG A 28 -1.50 3.88 -14.27
N LEU A 29 -0.83 3.77 -15.42
CA LEU A 29 0.33 2.91 -15.60
C LEU A 29 1.46 3.34 -14.67
N THR A 30 1.72 4.64 -14.55
CA THR A 30 2.70 5.18 -13.61
C THR A 30 2.38 4.80 -12.16
N ALA A 31 1.11 4.91 -11.75
CA ALA A 31 0.70 4.52 -10.40
C ALA A 31 0.83 3.00 -10.15
N LEU A 32 0.58 2.17 -11.17
CA LEU A 32 0.78 0.72 -11.08
C LEU A 32 2.26 0.35 -10.99
N GLU A 33 3.12 1.03 -11.74
CA GLU A 33 4.59 0.89 -11.66
C GLU A 33 5.08 1.23 -10.24
N GLU A 34 4.68 2.37 -9.70
CA GLU A 34 5.03 2.78 -8.32
C GLU A 34 4.48 1.83 -7.26
N GLN A 35 3.23 1.38 -7.41
CA GLN A 35 2.63 0.40 -6.51
C GLN A 35 3.40 -0.93 -6.53
N ALA A 36 3.82 -1.39 -7.71
CA ALA A 36 4.61 -2.60 -7.84
C ALA A 36 5.97 -2.46 -7.14
N GLU A 37 6.66 -1.34 -7.33
CA GLU A 37 7.93 -1.05 -6.65
C GLU A 37 7.79 -1.14 -5.12
N VAL A 38 6.76 -0.49 -4.55
CA VAL A 38 6.49 -0.54 -3.10
C VAL A 38 6.16 -1.97 -2.63
N ARG A 39 5.37 -2.72 -3.39
CA ARG A 39 5.01 -4.10 -3.03
C ARG A 39 6.19 -5.06 -3.09
N LEU A 40 7.16 -4.81 -3.96
CA LEU A 40 8.42 -5.53 -3.97
C LEU A 40 9.23 -5.25 -2.71
N GLU A 41 9.24 -4.03 -2.20
CA GLU A 41 9.88 -3.71 -0.92
C GLU A 41 9.20 -4.38 0.28
N LEU A 42 7.88 -4.61 0.19
CA LEU A 42 7.09 -5.34 1.18
C LEU A 42 7.27 -6.87 1.13
N GLY A 43 8.01 -7.39 0.14
CA GLY A 43 8.27 -8.83 0.01
C GLY A 43 7.20 -9.60 -0.79
N GLU A 44 6.24 -8.93 -1.42
CA GLU A 44 5.14 -9.57 -2.17
C GLU A 44 5.55 -10.05 -3.58
N HIS A 45 6.76 -10.58 -3.73
CA HIS A 45 7.42 -10.77 -5.02
C HIS A 45 6.63 -11.66 -6.00
N ALA A 46 6.11 -12.81 -5.54
CA ALA A 46 5.39 -13.76 -6.39
C ALA A 46 4.05 -13.19 -6.88
N LEU A 47 3.29 -12.54 -5.99
CA LEU A 47 2.02 -11.91 -6.34
C LEU A 47 2.21 -10.79 -7.35
N VAL A 48 3.21 -9.94 -7.14
CA VAL A 48 3.56 -8.85 -8.07
C VAL A 48 4.03 -9.40 -9.41
N ALA A 49 4.83 -10.47 -9.42
CA ALA A 49 5.33 -11.08 -10.66
C ALA A 49 4.19 -11.59 -11.56
N ASP A 50 3.17 -12.22 -10.97
CA ASP A 50 2.03 -12.74 -11.72
C ASP A 50 1.10 -11.59 -12.18
N GLU A 51 0.83 -10.60 -11.33
CA GLU A 51 -0.02 -9.44 -11.69
C GLU A 51 0.61 -8.56 -12.78
N LEU A 52 1.93 -8.38 -12.76
CA LEU A 52 2.63 -7.62 -13.79
C LEU A 52 2.68 -8.37 -15.14
N GLY A 53 2.49 -9.70 -15.16
CA GLY A 53 2.48 -10.49 -16.40
C GLY A 53 1.47 -9.98 -17.42
N ASP A 54 0.22 -9.81 -16.98
CA ASP A 54 -0.87 -9.34 -17.85
C ASP A 54 -0.63 -7.89 -18.32
N LEU A 55 -0.12 -7.03 -17.44
CA LEU A 55 0.17 -5.65 -17.79
C LEU A 55 1.33 -5.53 -18.80
N VAL A 56 2.37 -6.37 -18.66
CA VAL A 56 3.49 -6.41 -19.62
C VAL A 56 3.02 -6.92 -20.98
N ALA A 57 2.08 -7.87 -21.04
CA ALA A 57 1.51 -8.32 -22.30
C ALA A 57 0.74 -7.20 -23.02
N LEU A 58 0.08 -6.31 -22.27
CA LEU A 58 -0.64 -5.14 -22.81
C LEU A 58 0.29 -3.98 -23.19
N HIS A 59 1.39 -3.80 -22.46
CA HIS A 59 2.33 -2.69 -22.65
C HIS A 59 3.78 -3.18 -22.77
N PRO A 60 4.11 -3.95 -23.82
CA PRO A 60 5.37 -4.69 -23.90
C PRO A 60 6.62 -3.80 -23.93
N LEU A 61 6.53 -2.61 -24.54
CA LEU A 61 7.65 -1.67 -24.72
C LEU A 61 7.89 -0.75 -23.51
N ARG A 62 7.09 -0.87 -22.43
CA ARG A 62 7.31 -0.06 -21.22
C ARG A 62 8.43 -0.65 -20.36
N GLU A 63 9.60 -0.04 -20.47
CA GLU A 63 10.80 -0.49 -19.75
C GLU A 63 10.64 -0.51 -18.23
N ARG A 64 9.98 0.49 -17.63
CA ARG A 64 9.76 0.55 -16.17
C ARG A 64 8.92 -0.65 -15.68
N LEU A 65 7.84 -0.94 -16.39
CA LEU A 65 6.96 -2.07 -16.09
C LEU A 65 7.70 -3.41 -16.25
N ARG A 66 8.48 -3.57 -17.33
CA ARG A 66 9.35 -4.74 -17.54
C ARG A 66 10.41 -4.86 -16.45
N ALA A 67 11.03 -3.76 -16.02
CA ALA A 67 12.02 -3.77 -14.94
C ALA A 67 11.41 -4.27 -13.62
N ALA A 68 10.22 -3.79 -13.27
CA ALA A 68 9.50 -4.25 -12.09
C ALA A 68 9.18 -5.74 -12.18
N GLN A 69 8.71 -6.23 -13.33
CA GLN A 69 8.39 -7.64 -13.55
C GLN A 69 9.65 -8.53 -13.47
N VAL A 70 10.73 -8.17 -14.15
CA VAL A 70 12.01 -8.90 -14.14
C VAL A 70 12.55 -9.00 -12.71
N ARG A 71 12.50 -7.89 -11.95
CA ARG A 71 12.90 -7.87 -10.54
C ARG A 71 11.99 -8.76 -9.68
N ALA A 72 10.67 -8.69 -9.88
CA ALA A 72 9.69 -9.52 -9.17
C ALA A 72 9.93 -11.02 -9.39
N LEU A 73 10.11 -11.43 -10.66
CA LEU A 73 10.38 -12.81 -11.04
C LEU A 73 11.69 -13.32 -10.42
N TYR A 74 12.76 -12.51 -10.47
CA TYR A 74 14.03 -12.87 -9.85
C TYR A 74 13.89 -13.06 -8.33
N LEU A 75 13.27 -12.10 -7.65
CA LEU A 75 13.05 -12.12 -6.19
C LEU A 75 12.09 -13.23 -5.74
N ALA A 76 11.23 -13.71 -6.63
CA ALA A 76 10.38 -14.89 -6.43
C ALA A 76 11.13 -16.22 -6.72
N GLY A 77 12.43 -16.18 -7.02
CA GLY A 77 13.24 -17.37 -7.35
C GLY A 77 13.06 -17.89 -8.78
N ARG A 78 12.34 -17.16 -9.64
CA ARG A 78 12.06 -17.53 -11.04
C ARG A 78 13.09 -16.89 -11.99
N GLN A 79 14.38 -17.10 -11.73
CA GLN A 79 15.47 -16.45 -12.48
C GLN A 79 15.40 -16.70 -14.00
N ALA A 80 15.10 -17.92 -14.44
CA ALA A 80 14.99 -18.23 -15.87
C ALA A 80 13.89 -17.41 -16.57
N ALA A 81 12.74 -17.22 -15.91
CA ALA A 81 11.66 -16.39 -16.43
C ALA A 81 12.04 -14.90 -16.45
N ALA A 82 12.78 -14.43 -15.44
CA ALA A 82 13.28 -13.05 -15.40
C ALA A 82 14.22 -12.75 -16.59
N LEU A 83 15.17 -13.66 -16.87
CA LEU A 83 16.10 -13.52 -17.99
C LEU A 83 15.39 -13.65 -19.35
N GLY A 84 14.41 -14.54 -19.46
CA GLY A 84 13.56 -14.65 -20.65
C GLY A 84 12.80 -13.35 -20.93
N SER A 85 12.15 -12.78 -19.92
CA SER A 85 11.41 -11.51 -20.04
C SER A 85 12.31 -10.34 -20.48
N TYR A 86 13.55 -10.25 -19.99
CA TYR A 86 14.52 -9.24 -20.47
C TYR A 86 14.91 -9.47 -21.93
N ALA A 87 15.17 -10.72 -22.32
CA ALA A 87 15.58 -11.06 -23.68
C ALA A 87 14.48 -10.71 -24.71
N GLU A 88 13.22 -11.02 -24.39
CA GLU A 88 12.05 -10.66 -25.20
C GLU A 88 11.95 -9.14 -25.40
N LEU A 89 12.09 -8.35 -24.33
CA LEU A 89 12.03 -6.90 -24.46
C LEU A 89 13.15 -6.36 -25.35
N ARG A 90 14.38 -6.87 -25.17
CA ARG A 90 15.53 -6.43 -25.97
C ARG A 90 15.30 -6.69 -27.46
N GLU A 91 14.76 -7.85 -27.81
CA GLU A 91 14.38 -8.17 -29.19
C GLU A 91 13.29 -7.22 -29.69
N GLN A 92 12.24 -6.99 -28.91
CA GLN A 92 11.15 -6.08 -29.27
C GLN A 92 11.61 -4.63 -29.46
N LEU A 93 12.53 -4.12 -28.62
CA LEU A 93 13.08 -2.78 -28.76
C LEU A 93 13.97 -2.66 -30.00
N ALA A 94 14.80 -3.67 -30.26
CA ALA A 94 15.64 -3.71 -31.45
C ALA A 94 14.80 -3.77 -32.74
N GLU A 95 13.75 -4.60 -32.78
CA GLU A 95 12.90 -4.78 -33.95
C GLU A 95 11.99 -3.58 -34.22
N ASN A 96 11.33 -3.04 -33.18
CA ASN A 96 10.32 -2.00 -33.36
C ASN A 96 10.89 -0.59 -33.37
N LEU A 97 11.96 -0.35 -32.62
CA LEU A 97 12.52 0.99 -32.39
C LEU A 97 13.98 1.12 -32.82
N GLY A 98 14.69 0.00 -33.07
CA GLY A 98 16.11 0.02 -33.42
C GLY A 98 17.01 0.50 -32.28
N VAL A 99 16.55 0.38 -31.03
CA VAL A 99 17.26 0.84 -29.83
C VAL A 99 17.55 -0.32 -28.88
N ASP A 100 18.59 -0.15 -28.09
CA ASP A 100 18.91 -1.05 -26.98
C ASP A 100 18.12 -0.67 -25.70
N PRO A 101 17.97 -1.60 -24.73
CA PRO A 101 17.36 -1.31 -23.44
C PRO A 101 18.07 -0.18 -22.69
N GLY A 102 17.31 0.60 -21.93
CA GLY A 102 17.84 1.68 -21.13
C GLY A 102 18.78 1.21 -20.01
N PRO A 103 19.65 2.11 -19.52
CA PRO A 103 20.75 1.76 -18.60
C PRO A 103 20.28 1.16 -17.27
N GLY A 104 19.10 1.55 -16.80
CA GLY A 104 18.51 1.00 -15.57
C GLY A 104 18.18 -0.49 -15.70
N LEU A 105 17.63 -0.90 -16.85
CA LEU A 105 17.29 -2.30 -17.10
C LEU A 105 18.52 -3.15 -17.39
N GLU A 106 19.49 -2.61 -18.13
CA GLU A 106 20.79 -3.28 -18.32
C GLU A 106 21.52 -3.51 -17.00
N ALA A 107 21.48 -2.53 -16.08
CA ALA A 107 22.05 -2.67 -14.75
C ALA A 107 21.36 -3.79 -13.97
N LEU A 108 20.03 -3.85 -13.99
CA LEU A 108 19.27 -4.92 -13.36
C LEU A 108 19.64 -6.30 -13.93
N HIS A 109 19.70 -6.43 -15.25
CA HIS A 109 20.09 -7.69 -15.91
C HIS A 109 21.49 -8.14 -15.47
N ARG A 110 22.46 -7.22 -15.44
CA ARG A 110 23.83 -7.51 -14.98
C ARG A 110 23.86 -7.94 -13.52
N SER A 111 23.10 -7.28 -12.65
CA SER A 111 22.99 -7.66 -11.23
C SER A 111 22.35 -9.04 -11.05
N ILE A 112 21.38 -9.42 -11.87
CA ILE A 112 20.76 -10.75 -11.86
C ILE A 112 21.76 -11.83 -12.30
N LEU A 113 22.52 -11.58 -13.36
CA LEU A 113 23.57 -12.50 -13.82
C LEU A 113 24.68 -12.67 -12.76
N GLY A 114 25.03 -11.58 -12.08
CA GLY A 114 26.01 -11.59 -10.99
C GLY A 114 25.48 -12.09 -9.64
N GLN A 115 24.19 -12.48 -9.56
CA GLN A 115 23.50 -12.85 -8.32
C GLN A 115 23.75 -11.85 -7.17
N ASP A 116 23.70 -10.55 -7.48
CA ASP A 116 24.08 -9.50 -6.54
C ASP A 116 23.24 -9.60 -5.25
N PRO A 117 23.87 -9.81 -4.07
CA PRO A 117 23.18 -9.87 -2.79
C PRO A 117 22.32 -8.63 -2.52
N ARG A 118 22.68 -7.47 -3.08
CA ARG A 118 21.91 -6.21 -2.93
C ARG A 118 20.51 -6.29 -3.53
N LEU A 119 20.27 -7.16 -4.51
CA LEU A 119 18.93 -7.37 -5.06
C LEU A 119 18.00 -8.07 -4.06
N THR A 120 18.57 -8.94 -3.22
CA THR A 120 17.83 -9.78 -2.26
C THR A 120 17.88 -9.21 -0.85
N ALA A 121 18.86 -8.35 -0.57
CA ALA A 121 18.92 -7.59 0.67
C ALA A 121 17.69 -6.69 0.72
N ALA A 122 16.69 -7.09 1.52
CA ALA A 122 15.63 -6.19 1.94
C ALA A 122 16.30 -4.89 2.39
N PRO A 123 15.78 -3.71 2.02
CA PRO A 123 16.35 -2.45 2.46
C PRO A 123 16.49 -2.51 3.98
N SER A 124 17.73 -2.56 4.46
CA SER A 124 17.98 -2.51 5.89
C SER A 124 17.34 -1.21 6.39
N PRO A 125 16.53 -1.23 7.46
CA PRO A 125 15.79 -0.05 7.92
C PRO A 125 16.69 1.08 8.46
N ALA A 126 17.99 1.10 8.14
CA ALA A 126 18.97 1.99 8.72
C ALA A 126 19.00 3.41 8.13
N THR A 127 18.30 3.75 7.04
CA THR A 127 18.30 5.13 6.51
C THR A 127 16.97 5.63 5.92
N SER A 128 15.88 4.88 6.02
CA SER A 128 14.56 5.50 5.86
C SER A 128 14.20 6.07 7.23
N ALA A 129 14.15 7.39 7.35
CA ALA A 129 13.56 8.03 8.53
C ALA A 129 12.27 7.28 8.85
N VAL A 130 12.20 6.71 10.05
CA VAL A 130 11.13 5.84 10.52
C VAL A 130 9.83 6.64 10.40
N ARG A 131 9.15 6.51 9.27
CA ARG A 131 7.76 6.93 9.18
C ARG A 131 7.02 5.89 10.01
N PRO A 132 6.41 6.26 11.14
CA PRO A 132 5.72 5.28 11.96
C PRO A 132 4.70 4.54 11.09
N ALA A 133 4.78 3.21 11.07
CA ALA A 133 3.87 2.35 10.31
C ALA A 133 2.45 2.47 10.91
N THR A 134 1.71 3.47 10.44
CA THR A 134 0.35 3.75 10.85
C THR A 134 -0.64 3.04 9.93
N ASN A 135 -1.75 2.54 10.49
CA ASN A 135 -2.89 2.01 9.72
C ASN A 135 -4.06 3.02 9.65
N ILE A 136 -3.80 4.29 9.95
CA ILE A 136 -4.81 5.34 9.83
C ILE A 136 -5.15 5.55 8.35
N PRO A 137 -6.43 5.42 7.94
CA PRO A 137 -6.83 5.65 6.56
C PRO A 137 -6.48 7.07 6.10
N ALA A 138 -5.97 7.19 4.87
CA ALA A 138 -5.74 8.51 4.26
C ALA A 138 -7.06 9.29 4.18
N ALA A 139 -7.03 10.55 4.61
CA ALA A 139 -8.20 11.42 4.53
C ALA A 139 -8.46 11.79 3.06
N LEU A 140 -9.51 11.21 2.46
CA LEU A 140 -9.91 11.51 1.08
C LEU A 140 -10.54 12.90 0.90
N THR A 141 -10.91 13.55 2.01
CA THR A 141 -11.58 14.86 2.04
C THR A 141 -11.22 15.59 3.33
N GLU A 142 -11.23 16.92 3.31
CA GLU A 142 -10.94 17.73 4.50
C GLU A 142 -12.06 17.66 5.56
N LEU A 143 -11.73 18.06 6.79
CA LEU A 143 -12.69 18.16 7.90
C LEU A 143 -13.23 19.60 7.98
N ILE A 144 -14.47 19.79 7.55
CA ILE A 144 -15.09 21.12 7.48
C ILE A 144 -15.70 21.53 8.84
N GLY A 145 -15.40 22.75 9.30
CA GLY A 145 -16.13 23.40 10.41
C GLY A 145 -15.91 22.81 11.81
N ARG A 146 -14.82 22.09 12.04
CA ARG A 146 -14.53 21.39 13.31
C ARG A 146 -13.23 21.81 13.99
N SER A 147 -12.69 22.98 13.66
CA SER A 147 -11.45 23.51 14.25
C SER A 147 -11.49 23.53 15.79
N GLY A 148 -12.55 24.09 16.38
CA GLY A 148 -12.68 24.14 17.85
C GLY A 148 -12.72 22.77 18.52
N ALA A 149 -13.32 21.76 17.87
CA ALA A 149 -13.33 20.39 18.39
C ALA A 149 -11.95 19.72 18.28
N MET A 150 -11.19 20.03 17.22
CA MET A 150 -9.79 19.58 17.08
C MET A 150 -8.90 20.20 18.15
N ASP A 151 -9.03 21.50 18.43
CA ASP A 151 -8.23 22.18 19.48
C ASP A 151 -8.54 21.64 20.88
N GLN A 152 -9.81 21.38 21.17
CA GLN A 152 -10.22 20.73 22.40
C GLN A 152 -9.63 19.32 22.51
N LEU A 153 -9.72 18.52 21.45
CA LEU A 153 -9.19 17.16 21.43
C LEU A 153 -7.66 17.14 21.57
N ARG A 154 -6.95 18.09 20.95
CA ARG A 154 -5.49 18.27 21.10
C ARG A 154 -5.11 18.52 22.55
N THR A 155 -5.84 19.43 23.20
CA THR A 155 -5.62 19.77 24.62
C THR A 155 -5.87 18.57 25.52
N LEU A 156 -6.95 17.83 25.27
CA LEU A 156 -7.30 16.65 26.05
C LEU A 156 -6.30 15.51 25.86
N LEU A 157 -5.83 15.26 24.65
CA LEU A 157 -4.81 14.23 24.36
C LEU A 157 -3.45 14.57 24.98
N ALA A 158 -3.11 15.86 25.10
CA ALA A 158 -1.87 16.27 25.76
C ALA A 158 -1.91 16.07 27.29
N ALA A 159 -3.09 16.17 27.90
CA ALA A 159 -3.27 16.10 29.35
C ALA A 159 -3.69 14.71 29.86
N ASN A 160 -4.26 13.85 29.01
CA ASN A 160 -4.90 12.61 29.42
C ASN A 160 -4.40 11.41 28.62
N ARG A 161 -4.29 10.25 29.29
CA ARG A 161 -3.93 8.97 28.66
C ARG A 161 -5.06 8.35 27.83
N LEU A 162 -6.31 8.72 28.11
CA LEU A 162 -7.50 8.23 27.43
C LEU A 162 -8.48 9.38 27.22
N VAL A 163 -8.93 9.56 25.99
CA VAL A 163 -9.96 10.53 25.63
C VAL A 163 -11.11 9.78 24.95
N THR A 164 -12.33 9.97 25.44
CA THR A 164 -13.53 9.34 24.87
C THR A 164 -14.35 10.39 24.14
N LEU A 165 -14.58 10.19 22.85
CA LEU A 165 -15.50 11.01 22.07
C LEU A 165 -16.92 10.48 22.21
N THR A 166 -17.81 11.28 22.79
CA THR A 166 -19.22 10.93 22.98
C THR A 166 -20.13 11.82 22.11
N GLY A 167 -21.35 11.36 21.85
CA GLY A 167 -22.33 12.09 21.02
C GLY A 167 -23.20 11.15 20.20
N ALA A 168 -24.27 11.69 19.60
CA ALA A 168 -25.23 10.93 18.81
C ALA A 168 -24.57 10.11 17.67
N GLY A 169 -25.25 9.05 17.24
CA GLY A 169 -24.89 8.32 16.03
C GLY A 169 -24.82 9.27 14.82
N GLY A 170 -23.85 9.07 13.93
CA GLY A 170 -23.73 9.90 12.72
C GLY A 170 -23.14 11.30 12.89
N VAL A 171 -22.88 11.80 14.11
CA VAL A 171 -22.32 13.15 14.32
C VAL A 171 -20.86 13.32 13.85
N GLY A 172 -20.22 12.26 13.36
CA GLY A 172 -18.86 12.29 12.80
C GLY A 172 -17.72 12.05 13.81
N LYS A 173 -17.98 11.41 14.96
CA LYS A 173 -16.95 11.12 15.99
C LYS A 173 -15.75 10.36 15.44
N THR A 174 -16.01 9.30 14.65
CA THR A 174 -14.95 8.52 14.00
C THR A 174 -14.15 9.39 13.04
N ARG A 175 -14.82 10.25 12.27
CA ARG A 175 -14.13 11.15 11.34
C ARG A 175 -13.28 12.19 12.05
N LEU A 176 -13.74 12.72 13.18
CA LEU A 176 -12.96 13.61 14.04
C LEU A 176 -11.76 12.89 14.67
N ALA A 177 -11.95 11.65 15.15
CA ALA A 177 -10.87 10.83 15.72
C ALA A 177 -9.78 10.53 14.67
N LEU A 178 -10.18 10.14 13.46
CA LEU A 178 -9.26 9.85 12.36
C LEU A 178 -8.51 11.11 11.92
N ALA A 179 -9.19 12.25 11.82
CA ALA A 179 -8.55 13.52 11.48
C ALA A 179 -7.47 13.89 12.52
N MET A 180 -7.77 13.75 13.81
CA MET A 180 -6.80 13.97 14.88
C MET A 180 -5.65 12.98 14.81
N ALA A 181 -5.94 11.69 14.64
CA ALA A 181 -4.93 10.63 14.57
C ALA A 181 -3.92 10.87 13.45
N SER A 182 -4.38 11.31 12.27
CA SER A 182 -3.52 11.73 11.17
C SER A 182 -2.66 12.94 11.50
N GLU A 183 -3.20 13.91 12.25
CA GLU A 183 -2.48 15.14 12.62
C GLU A 183 -1.38 14.90 13.66
N VAL A 184 -1.62 13.99 14.61
CA VAL A 184 -0.66 13.72 15.70
C VAL A 184 0.30 12.58 15.40
N VAL A 185 0.23 11.95 14.21
CA VAL A 185 1.00 10.74 13.88
C VAL A 185 2.51 10.91 14.10
N ASP A 186 3.06 12.07 13.74
CA ASP A 186 4.49 12.38 13.87
C ASP A 186 4.89 12.78 15.31
N ARG A 187 3.92 13.04 16.19
CA ARG A 187 4.15 13.41 17.59
C ARG A 187 4.30 12.20 18.51
N PHE A 188 3.90 11.01 18.06
CA PHE A 188 3.98 9.77 18.83
C PHE A 188 5.06 8.85 18.27
N PRO A 189 6.24 8.72 18.93
CA PRO A 189 7.32 7.85 18.46
C PRO A 189 6.91 6.37 18.34
N GLY A 190 5.93 5.93 19.13
CA GLY A 190 5.34 4.58 19.04
C GLY A 190 4.31 4.42 17.91
N GLY A 191 4.07 5.47 17.13
CA GLY A 191 3.06 5.51 16.08
C GLY A 191 1.62 5.65 16.59
N VAL A 192 0.70 5.81 15.65
CA VAL A 192 -0.74 5.89 15.91
C VAL A 192 -1.44 4.79 15.13
N ARG A 193 -2.36 4.07 15.79
CA ARG A 193 -3.11 2.96 15.19
C ARG A 193 -4.61 3.09 15.42
N LEU A 194 -5.39 2.78 14.38
CA LEU A 194 -6.82 2.54 14.47
C LEU A 194 -7.07 1.08 14.86
N ALA A 195 -7.85 0.89 15.91
CA ALA A 195 -8.43 -0.40 16.27
C ALA A 195 -9.95 -0.27 16.16
N GLU A 196 -10.54 -1.00 15.22
CA GLU A 196 -11.99 -1.09 15.10
C GLU A 196 -12.49 -2.17 16.06
N PHE A 197 -13.44 -1.81 16.93
CA PHE A 197 -14.06 -2.78 17.81
C PHE A 197 -15.04 -3.62 17.01
N ALA A 198 -14.77 -4.93 16.91
CA ALA A 198 -15.73 -5.88 16.39
C ALA A 198 -16.86 -6.12 17.43
N VAL A 199 -18.07 -6.37 16.95
CA VAL A 199 -19.12 -6.93 17.79
C VAL A 199 -18.71 -8.37 18.12
N LEU A 200 -18.55 -8.67 19.41
CA LEU A 200 -18.40 -10.06 19.83
C LEU A 200 -19.77 -10.72 19.69
N ASP A 201 -19.89 -11.68 18.76
CA ASP A 201 -21.06 -12.54 18.71
C ASP A 201 -21.19 -13.28 20.04
N PRO A 202 -22.34 -13.19 20.74
CA PRO A 202 -22.60 -13.96 21.95
C PRO A 202 -22.91 -15.40 21.57
N THR A 203 -21.95 -16.09 20.97
CA THR A 203 -22.05 -17.55 20.78
C THR A 203 -21.58 -18.23 22.07
N PRO A 204 -22.34 -19.21 22.61
CA PRO A 204 -21.93 -19.92 23.79
C PRO A 204 -20.69 -20.75 23.46
N VAL A 205 -19.58 -20.45 24.13
CA VAL A 205 -18.34 -21.22 24.05
C VAL A 205 -18.65 -22.67 24.45
N PRO A 206 -18.29 -23.69 23.64
CA PRO A 206 -18.47 -25.08 24.05
C PRO A 206 -17.64 -25.34 25.31
N ALA A 207 -18.30 -25.94 26.31
CA ALA A 207 -17.76 -26.20 27.63
C ALA A 207 -16.48 -27.04 27.54
N GLY A 208 -15.32 -26.38 27.68
CA GLY A 208 -14.03 -27.07 27.62
C GLY A 208 -12.84 -26.29 28.17
N ARG A 209 -12.99 -24.98 28.45
CA ARG A 209 -12.04 -24.17 29.21
C ARG A 209 -12.81 -22.99 29.82
N ALA A 210 -13.38 -23.23 30.99
CA ALA A 210 -14.00 -22.19 31.79
C ALA A 210 -12.90 -21.25 32.29
N GLY A 211 -12.98 -19.96 31.90
CA GLY A 211 -12.14 -18.94 32.51
C GLY A 211 -11.92 -17.64 31.72
N ALA A 212 -12.94 -17.09 31.05
CA ALA A 212 -13.14 -15.63 30.86
C ALA A 212 -14.32 -15.39 29.91
N ALA A 213 -15.54 -15.60 30.40
CA ALA A 213 -16.68 -14.89 29.82
C ALA A 213 -16.41 -13.38 29.95
N ALA A 214 -16.69 -12.63 28.88
CA ALA A 214 -16.43 -11.20 28.71
C ALA A 214 -16.62 -10.37 29.99
N SER A 215 -15.57 -10.23 30.79
CA SER A 215 -15.47 -9.20 31.81
C SER A 215 -14.72 -8.01 31.20
N PRO A 216 -14.95 -6.78 31.67
CA PRO A 216 -14.17 -5.61 31.24
C PRO A 216 -12.64 -5.82 31.31
N ALA A 217 -12.18 -6.76 32.16
CA ALA A 217 -10.76 -7.11 32.28
C ALA A 217 -10.20 -7.89 31.08
N GLY A 218 -11.03 -8.66 30.36
CA GLY A 218 -10.59 -9.45 29.18
C GLY A 218 -10.37 -8.60 27.93
N VAL A 219 -11.01 -7.43 27.84
CA VAL A 219 -10.86 -6.53 26.69
C VAL A 219 -9.43 -5.97 26.64
N HIS A 220 -8.81 -5.68 27.78
CA HIS A 220 -7.42 -5.18 27.81
C HIS A 220 -6.42 -6.25 27.34
N GLU A 221 -6.67 -7.52 27.61
CA GLU A 221 -5.81 -8.62 27.16
C GLU A 221 -5.92 -8.84 25.65
N VAL A 222 -7.13 -8.80 25.10
CA VAL A 222 -7.38 -8.87 23.66
C VAL A 222 -6.80 -7.63 22.94
N VAL A 223 -6.99 -6.44 23.49
CA VAL A 223 -6.44 -5.19 22.94
C VAL A 223 -4.91 -5.17 23.05
N GLY A 224 -4.33 -5.62 24.16
CA GLY A 224 -2.88 -5.73 24.35
C GLY A 224 -2.24 -6.73 23.39
N ALA A 225 -2.87 -7.88 23.17
CA ALA A 225 -2.43 -8.89 22.20
C ALA A 225 -2.46 -8.36 20.75
N VAL A 226 -3.51 -7.62 20.38
CA VAL A 226 -3.65 -7.03 19.03
C VAL A 226 -2.70 -5.84 18.82
N LEU A 227 -2.44 -5.05 19.87
CA LEU A 227 -1.56 -3.88 19.81
C LEU A 227 -0.09 -4.20 20.09
N GLY A 228 0.26 -5.44 20.47
CA GLY A 228 1.62 -5.85 20.82
C GLY A 228 2.14 -5.23 22.12
N VAL A 229 1.25 -4.75 22.98
CA VAL A 229 1.57 -4.16 24.28
C VAL A 229 1.31 -5.22 25.34
N ARG A 230 2.40 -5.77 25.92
CA ARG A 230 2.34 -6.66 27.07
C ARG A 230 2.12 -5.89 28.36
#